data_AF-A0A7V2N446-F1
#
_entry.id   AF-A0A7V2N446-F1
#
_cell.length_a   1.000
_cell.length_b   1.000
_cell.length_c   1.000
_cell.angle_alpha   90.00
_cell.angle_beta   90.00
_cell.angle_gamma   90.00
#
_symmetry.space_group_name_H-M   'P 1'
#
loop_
_entity.id
_entity.type
_entity.pdbx_description
1 polymer ?
#
loop_
_entity_poly.entity_id
_entity_poly.type
_entity_poly.pdbx_seq_one_letter_code
_entity_poly.pdbx_strand_id
1 'polypeptide(L)'
;MAEKRDLSLGGLVRCKVHVLTMFFLPQGLSLVGRLKKLVYLVGLLSFLILFLTGFLPRLFFGQAIGGYTLMLHATFAPIFAVCVAISVAGYAQQCRLTRAEWEWVLRLVSCRWKGLLTDSALGYKLTFWAAAVLVLPLAVSMIISMYPIFGTHGQEVLLVVHQYSALALVVVAILHVYLVMRLKFKTD
;
A
#
# COMPACT_ATOMS: atom_id res chain seq x y z
N MET A 1 33.09 19.82 5.11
CA MET A 1 32.10 20.81 5.58
C MET A 1 30.71 20.25 5.31
N ALA A 2 29.99 19.86 6.35
CA ALA A 2 28.65 19.28 6.23
C ALA A 2 27.62 20.41 6.17
N GLU A 3 26.94 20.52 5.03
CA GLU A 3 25.85 21.46 4.80
C GLU A 3 24.64 21.07 5.67
N LYS A 4 24.38 21.89 6.69
CA LYS A 4 23.27 21.75 7.61
C LYS A 4 22.00 22.14 6.82
N ARG A 5 21.25 21.14 6.34
CA ARG A 5 19.96 21.35 5.68
C ARG A 5 19.00 21.97 6.70
N ASP A 6 18.82 23.29 6.63
CA ASP A 6 17.87 24.02 7.44
C ASP A 6 16.45 23.52 7.14
N LEU A 7 15.94 22.68 8.05
CA LEU A 7 14.54 22.29 8.16
C LEU A 7 13.72 23.50 8.66
N SER A 8 13.66 24.56 7.85
CA SER A 8 12.76 25.68 8.09
C SER A 8 11.32 25.18 8.08
N LEU A 9 10.52 25.64 9.05
CA LEU A 9 9.07 25.38 9.13
C LEU A 9 8.39 25.71 7.78
N GLY A 10 8.89 26.73 7.06
CA GLY A 10 8.43 27.09 5.72
C GLY A 10 8.74 26.02 4.66
N GLY A 11 9.90 25.37 4.71
CA GLY A 11 10.23 24.24 3.84
C GLY A 11 9.37 23.01 4.11
N LEU A 12 9.10 22.72 5.39
CA LEU A 12 8.21 21.64 5.80
C LEU A 12 6.77 21.89 5.36
N VAL A 13 6.26 23.11 5.55
CA VAL A 13 4.91 23.52 5.12
C VAL A 13 4.80 23.48 3.60
N ARG A 14 5.79 24.01 2.87
CA ARG A 14 5.78 23.98 1.39
C ARG A 14 5.83 22.55 0.85
N CYS A 15 6.60 21.67 1.49
CA CYS A 15 6.65 20.25 1.17
C CYS A 15 5.29 19.58 1.44
N LYS A 16 4.68 19.79 2.62
CA LYS A 16 3.36 19.25 2.96
C LYS A 16 2.26 19.71 2.00
N VAL A 17 2.22 21.01 1.69
CA VAL A 17 1.27 21.60 0.74
C VAL A 17 1.48 21.01 -0.65
N HIS A 18 2.73 20.88 -1.10
CA HIS A 18 3.02 20.30 -2.41
C HIS A 18 2.65 18.81 -2.51
N VAL A 19 2.88 18.02 -1.45
CA VAL A 19 2.45 16.61 -1.39
C VAL A 19 0.92 16.49 -1.47
N LEU A 20 0.19 17.32 -0.72
CA LEU A 20 -1.27 17.41 -0.82
C LEU A 20 -1.70 17.81 -2.23
N THR A 21 -1.06 18.81 -2.83
CA THR A 21 -1.36 19.30 -4.18
C THR A 21 -1.08 18.23 -5.25
N MET A 22 -0.06 17.40 -5.05
CA MET A 22 0.27 16.28 -5.93
C MET A 22 -0.81 15.17 -5.87
N PHE A 23 -1.48 15.01 -4.72
CA PHE A 23 -2.68 14.18 -4.60
C PHE A 23 -3.93 14.81 -5.26
N PHE A 24 -4.02 16.14 -5.36
CA PHE A 24 -5.11 16.81 -6.09
C PHE A 24 -5.00 16.63 -7.62
N LEU A 25 -6.14 16.52 -8.32
CA LEU A 25 -6.23 16.21 -9.75
C LEU A 25 -5.57 17.30 -10.60
N PRO A 26 -4.50 17.01 -11.39
CA PRO A 26 -4.06 17.94 -12.42
C PRO A 26 -5.17 18.09 -13.46
N GLN A 27 -5.53 19.34 -13.78
CA GLN A 27 -6.70 19.66 -14.62
C GLN A 27 -6.60 19.09 -16.05
N GLY A 28 -5.38 18.74 -16.52
CA GLY A 28 -5.11 18.17 -17.85
C GLY A 28 -5.25 16.65 -18.03
N LEU A 29 -5.74 15.90 -17.04
CA LEU A 29 -5.96 14.45 -17.21
C LEU A 29 -7.23 14.14 -18.01
N SER A 30 -7.16 13.14 -18.89
CA SER A 30 -8.34 12.51 -19.51
C SER A 30 -9.28 11.94 -18.44
N LEU A 31 -10.57 11.77 -18.76
CA LEU A 31 -11.57 11.24 -17.82
C LEU A 31 -11.13 9.90 -17.20
N VAL A 32 -10.56 9.00 -18.01
CA VAL A 32 -9.99 7.73 -17.55
C VAL A 32 -8.84 7.95 -16.57
N GLY A 33 -7.96 8.91 -16.84
CA GLY A 33 -6.87 9.29 -15.93
C GLY A 33 -7.37 9.84 -14.59
N ARG A 34 -8.44 10.66 -14.62
CA ARG A 34 -9.08 11.19 -13.40
C ARG A 34 -9.73 10.07 -12.59
N LEU A 35 -10.44 9.16 -13.23
CA LEU A 35 -11.06 8.01 -12.58
C LEU A 35 -10.02 7.08 -11.94
N LYS A 36 -8.95 6.74 -12.66
CA LYS A 36 -7.84 5.94 -12.11
C LYS A 36 -7.22 6.58 -10.87
N LYS A 37 -7.02 7.90 -10.90
CA LYS A 37 -6.49 8.65 -9.76
C LYS A 37 -7.48 8.67 -8.59
N LEU A 38 -8.77 8.86 -8.85
CA LEU A 38 -9.81 8.84 -7.82
C LEU A 38 -9.89 7.47 -7.14
N VAL A 39 -9.90 6.38 -7.93
CA VAL A 39 -9.89 5.01 -7.40
C VAL A 39 -8.66 4.76 -6.52
N TYR A 40 -7.49 5.22 -6.96
CA TYR A 40 -6.27 5.11 -6.16
C TYR A 40 -6.38 5.88 -4.83
N LEU A 41 -6.92 7.10 -4.85
CA LEU A 41 -7.14 7.93 -3.66
C LEU A 41 -8.13 7.30 -2.68
N VAL A 42 -9.26 6.79 -3.17
CA VAL A 42 -10.25 6.09 -2.36
C VAL A 42 -9.66 4.79 -1.80
N GLY A 43 -8.85 4.08 -2.59
CA GLY A 43 -8.08 2.93 -2.14
C GLY A 43 -7.12 3.28 -1.00
N LEU A 44 -6.39 4.39 -1.10
CA LEU A 44 -5.48 4.85 -0.05
C LEU A 44 -6.22 5.28 1.22
N LEU A 45 -7.35 5.97 1.07
CA LEU A 45 -8.19 6.38 2.20
C LEU A 45 -8.81 5.17 2.93
N SER A 46 -9.39 4.23 2.18
CA SER A 46 -9.92 2.99 2.75
C SER A 46 -8.84 2.16 3.42
N PHE A 47 -7.65 2.07 2.81
CA PHE A 47 -6.49 1.44 3.43
C PHE A 47 -6.09 2.11 4.76
N LEU A 48 -6.06 3.44 4.82
CA LEU A 48 -5.76 4.17 6.05
C LEU A 48 -6.79 3.87 7.15
N ILE A 49 -8.08 3.83 6.81
CA ILE A 49 -9.13 3.47 7.76
C ILE A 49 -8.95 2.03 8.26
N LEU A 50 -8.63 1.07 7.38
CA LEU A 50 -8.36 -0.32 7.76
C LEU A 50 -7.13 -0.44 8.65
N PHE A 51 -6.06 0.31 8.35
CA PHE A 51 -4.86 0.38 9.18
C PHE A 51 -5.19 0.89 10.58
N LEU A 52 -5.90 2.03 10.68
CA LEU A 52 -6.26 2.59 11.98
C LEU A 52 -7.20 1.65 12.74
N THR A 53 -8.26 1.15 12.12
CA THR A 53 -9.22 0.27 12.80
C THR A 53 -8.64 -1.09 13.17
N GLY A 54 -7.72 -1.64 12.39
CA GLY A 54 -7.10 -2.94 12.65
C GLY A 54 -5.94 -2.90 13.65
N PHE A 55 -5.11 -1.85 13.63
CA PHE A 55 -3.90 -1.78 14.45
C PHE A 55 -4.08 -0.96 15.73
N LEU A 56 -4.86 0.14 15.71
CA LEU A 56 -4.95 1.06 16.85
C LEU A 56 -5.53 0.41 18.11
N PRO A 57 -6.65 -0.37 18.05
CA PRO A 57 -7.17 -1.09 19.22
C PRO A 57 -6.14 -2.04 19.85
N ARG A 58 -5.39 -2.75 18.99
CA ARG A 58 -4.41 -3.73 19.42
C ARG A 58 -3.17 -3.08 20.03
N LEU A 59 -2.69 -2.00 19.45
CA LEU A 59 -1.45 -1.32 19.88
C LEU A 59 -1.64 -0.48 21.15
N PHE A 60 -2.76 0.23 21.27
CA PHE A 60 -2.97 1.16 22.39
C PHE A 60 -3.75 0.54 23.57
N PHE A 61 -4.67 -0.38 23.29
CA PHE A 61 -5.57 -0.93 24.31
C PHE A 61 -5.35 -2.42 24.57
N GLY A 62 -4.50 -3.08 23.78
CA GLY A 62 -4.27 -4.54 23.88
C GLY A 62 -5.49 -5.40 23.52
N GLN A 63 -6.57 -4.77 23.05
CA GLN A 63 -7.86 -5.42 22.82
C GLN A 63 -7.95 -6.00 21.40
N ALA A 64 -8.75 -7.05 21.26
CA ALA A 64 -9.22 -7.49 19.96
C ALA A 64 -10.15 -6.43 19.35
N ILE A 65 -10.21 -6.37 18.02
CA ILE A 65 -11.13 -5.47 17.32
C ILE A 65 -12.58 -5.84 17.65
N GLY A 66 -13.41 -4.87 18.01
CA GLY A 66 -14.81 -5.08 18.38
C GLY A 66 -15.67 -3.83 18.19
N GLY A 67 -16.98 -3.97 18.39
CA GLY A 67 -17.95 -2.87 18.34
C GLY A 67 -17.90 -2.05 17.04
N TYR A 68 -18.00 -0.72 17.17
CA TYR A 68 -17.98 0.20 16.02
C TYR A 68 -16.68 0.14 15.21
N THR A 69 -15.54 -0.14 15.83
CA THR A 69 -14.26 -0.26 15.11
C THR A 69 -14.27 -1.46 14.16
N LEU A 70 -14.85 -2.59 14.60
CA LEU A 70 -15.03 -3.75 13.72
C LEU A 70 -16.02 -3.46 12.59
N MET A 71 -17.13 -2.76 12.87
CA MET A 71 -18.09 -2.38 11.83
C MET A 71 -17.44 -1.52 10.74
N LEU A 72 -16.65 -0.51 11.13
CA LEU A 72 -15.89 0.32 10.20
C LEU A 72 -14.87 -0.51 9.41
N HIS A 73 -14.10 -1.36 10.09
CA HIS A 73 -13.11 -2.22 9.44
C HIS A 73 -13.75 -3.12 8.38
N ALA A 74 -14.82 -3.83 8.74
CA ALA A 74 -15.54 -4.72 7.84
C ALA A 74 -16.20 -3.97 6.67
N THR A 75 -16.64 -2.72 6.86
CA THR A 75 -17.26 -1.89 5.81
C THR A 75 -16.24 -1.41 4.77
N PHE A 76 -15.06 -0.98 5.22
CA PHE A 76 -14.04 -0.45 4.31
C PHE A 76 -13.18 -1.52 3.66
N ALA A 77 -13.17 -2.75 4.19
CA ALA A 77 -12.47 -3.90 3.61
C ALA A 77 -12.86 -4.19 2.14
N PRO A 78 -14.15 -4.34 1.79
CA PRO A 78 -14.56 -4.56 0.40
C PRO A 78 -14.28 -3.34 -0.50
N ILE A 79 -14.43 -2.11 0.02
CA ILE A 79 -14.12 -0.88 -0.72
C ILE A 79 -12.64 -0.88 -1.13
N PHE A 80 -11.75 -1.20 -0.19
CA PHE A 80 -10.33 -1.32 -0.45
C PHE A 80 -10.04 -2.42 -1.48
N ALA A 81 -10.62 -3.62 -1.32
CA ALA A 81 -10.41 -4.73 -2.23
C ALA A 81 -10.81 -4.39 -3.68
N VAL A 82 -11.97 -3.75 -3.87
CA VAL A 82 -12.43 -3.29 -5.19
C VAL A 82 -11.49 -2.23 -5.77
N CYS A 83 -11.07 -1.25 -4.96
CA CYS A 83 -10.13 -0.22 -5.41
C CYS A 83 -8.78 -0.81 -5.83
N VAL A 84 -8.26 -1.80 -5.10
CA VAL A 84 -7.05 -2.52 -5.48
C VAL A 84 -7.25 -3.26 -6.79
N ALA A 85 -8.35 -4.00 -6.96
CA ALA A 85 -8.64 -4.74 -8.19
C ALA A 85 -8.68 -3.81 -9.42
N ILE A 86 -9.39 -2.68 -9.33
CA ILE A 86 -9.45 -1.69 -10.40
C ILE A 86 -8.08 -1.04 -10.63
N SER A 87 -7.33 -0.76 -9.57
CA SER A 87 -5.97 -0.20 -9.69
C SER A 87 -5.02 -1.18 -10.39
N VAL A 88 -5.10 -2.47 -10.05
CA VAL A 88 -4.31 -3.52 -10.72
C VAL A 88 -4.66 -3.57 -12.19
N ALA A 89 -5.95 -3.65 -12.54
CA ALA A 89 -6.39 -3.66 -13.94
C ALA A 89 -5.96 -2.39 -14.70
N GLY A 90 -6.07 -1.23 -14.06
CA GLY A 90 -5.75 0.07 -14.66
C GLY A 90 -4.26 0.31 -14.86
N TYR A 91 -3.41 -0.17 -13.94
CA TYR A 91 -1.97 0.12 -13.92
C TYR A 91 -1.06 -1.06 -14.29
N ALA A 92 -1.57 -2.29 -14.44
CA ALA A 92 -0.78 -3.48 -14.75
C ALA A 92 0.17 -3.30 -15.96
N GLN A 93 -0.31 -2.67 -17.04
CA GLN A 93 0.53 -2.41 -18.22
C GLN A 93 1.66 -1.42 -17.94
N GLN A 94 1.41 -0.37 -17.15
CA GLN A 94 2.45 0.58 -16.73
C GLN A 94 3.43 -0.04 -15.72
N CYS A 95 2.98 -1.04 -14.96
CA CYS A 95 3.79 -1.79 -13.99
C CYS A 95 4.40 -3.07 -14.56
N ARG A 96 4.37 -3.28 -15.89
CA ARG A 96 4.95 -4.46 -16.51
C ARG A 96 6.46 -4.48 -16.29
N LEU A 97 6.95 -5.60 -15.74
CA LEU A 97 8.37 -5.87 -15.62
C LEU A 97 8.92 -6.24 -17.00
N THR A 98 9.94 -5.53 -17.44
CA THR A 98 10.70 -5.86 -18.65
C THR A 98 11.61 -7.06 -18.40
N ARG A 99 12.09 -7.70 -19.47
CA ARG A 99 12.97 -8.89 -19.36
C ARG A 99 14.26 -8.59 -18.57
N ALA A 100 14.85 -7.41 -18.79
CA ALA A 100 16.03 -6.97 -18.07
C ALA A 100 15.76 -6.75 -16.56
N GLU A 101 14.60 -6.17 -16.22
CA GLU A 101 14.16 -6.01 -14.83
C GLU A 101 13.90 -7.38 -14.16
N TRP A 102 13.35 -8.35 -14.89
CA TRP A 102 13.13 -9.71 -14.38
C TRP A 102 14.44 -10.45 -14.08
N GLU A 103 15.43 -10.36 -14.98
CA GLU A 103 16.77 -10.92 -14.74
C GLU A 103 17.44 -10.29 -13.52
N TRP A 104 17.22 -8.99 -13.28
CA TRP A 104 17.69 -8.32 -12.08
C TRP A 104 16.96 -8.80 -10.82
N VAL A 105 15.64 -9.00 -10.87
CA VAL A 105 14.84 -9.53 -9.74
C VAL A 105 15.32 -10.92 -9.34
N LEU A 106 15.59 -11.79 -10.30
CA LEU A 106 16.14 -13.12 -10.04
C LEU A 106 17.53 -13.04 -9.36
N ARG A 107 18.34 -12.03 -9.70
CA ARG A 107 19.62 -11.75 -9.04
C ARG A 107 19.48 -11.13 -7.65
N LEU A 108 18.34 -10.50 -7.35
CA LEU A 108 18.04 -9.96 -6.02
C LEU A 108 17.68 -11.08 -5.03
N VAL A 109 16.91 -12.06 -5.51
CA VAL A 109 16.56 -13.28 -4.77
C VAL A 109 17.82 -14.07 -4.38
N SER A 110 18.91 -13.98 -5.17
CA SER A 110 20.23 -14.51 -4.82
C SER A 110 21.07 -13.60 -3.89
N CYS A 111 20.42 -12.89 -2.97
CA CYS A 111 20.99 -12.19 -1.81
C CYS A 111 21.86 -10.95 -2.09
N ARG A 112 21.62 -10.19 -3.17
CA ARG A 112 22.35 -8.92 -3.43
C ARG A 112 21.46 -7.69 -3.39
N TRP A 113 21.03 -7.29 -2.20
CA TRP A 113 20.05 -6.23 -1.92
C TRP A 113 20.48 -4.77 -2.21
N LYS A 114 21.71 -4.53 -2.68
CA LYS A 114 22.18 -3.17 -2.99
C LYS A 114 21.50 -2.65 -4.27
N GLY A 115 20.41 -1.90 -4.13
CA GLY A 115 19.88 -1.11 -5.26
C GLY A 115 18.36 -0.93 -5.34
N LEU A 116 17.54 -1.65 -4.56
CA LEU A 116 16.08 -1.62 -4.70
C LEU A 116 15.47 -0.22 -4.46
N LEU A 117 16.03 0.54 -3.51
CA LEU A 117 15.62 1.93 -3.23
C LEU A 117 16.36 2.95 -4.12
N THR A 118 17.41 2.52 -4.81
CA THR A 118 18.23 3.38 -5.66
C THR A 118 17.55 3.60 -7.01
N ASP A 119 17.01 2.52 -7.59
CA ASP A 119 16.16 2.59 -8.79
C ASP A 119 14.68 2.66 -8.41
N SER A 120 14.17 3.88 -8.33
CA SER A 120 12.77 4.12 -8.00
C SER A 120 11.80 3.60 -9.07
N ALA A 121 12.25 3.43 -10.33
CA ALA A 121 11.42 2.92 -11.42
C ALA A 121 11.19 1.40 -11.28
N LEU A 122 12.20 0.65 -10.86
CA LEU A 122 12.00 -0.78 -10.57
C LEU A 122 11.26 -0.98 -9.25
N GLY A 123 11.61 -0.21 -8.22
CA GLY A 123 11.01 -0.30 -6.90
C GLY A 123 9.49 -0.06 -6.90
N TYR A 124 8.97 0.92 -7.65
CA TYR A 124 7.51 1.15 -7.69
C TYR A 124 6.76 -0.01 -8.32
N LYS A 125 7.31 -0.66 -9.36
CA LYS A 125 6.71 -1.83 -10.02
C LYS A 125 6.69 -3.02 -9.09
N LEU A 126 7.78 -3.27 -8.38
CA LEU A 126 7.88 -4.39 -7.44
C LEU A 126 6.95 -4.22 -6.25
N THR A 127 6.90 -3.02 -5.67
CA THR A 127 5.96 -2.74 -4.57
C THR A 127 4.50 -2.81 -5.01
N PHE A 128 4.19 -2.41 -6.26
CA PHE A 128 2.85 -2.58 -6.84
C PHE A 128 2.43 -4.05 -6.90
N TRP A 129 3.27 -4.92 -7.47
CA TRP A 129 2.95 -6.35 -7.56
C TRP A 129 2.97 -7.04 -6.19
N ALA A 130 3.89 -6.68 -5.31
CA ALA A 130 3.92 -7.18 -3.94
C ALA A 130 2.62 -6.83 -3.19
N ALA A 131 2.14 -5.58 -3.30
CA ALA A 131 0.86 -5.18 -2.71
C ALA A 131 -0.30 -5.99 -3.29
N ALA A 132 -0.36 -6.15 -4.62
CA ALA A 132 -1.41 -6.91 -5.29
C ALA A 132 -1.46 -8.37 -4.82
N VAL A 133 -0.29 -9.02 -4.67
CA VAL A 133 -0.19 -10.40 -4.18
C VAL A 133 -0.55 -10.49 -2.70
N LEU A 134 -0.08 -9.56 -1.85
CA LEU A 134 -0.33 -9.57 -0.41
C LEU A 134 -1.80 -9.35 -0.03
N VAL A 135 -2.58 -8.69 -0.89
CA VAL A 135 -4.03 -8.56 -0.68
C VAL A 135 -4.75 -9.90 -0.73
N LEU A 136 -4.23 -10.90 -1.47
CA LEU A 136 -4.83 -12.23 -1.56
C LEU A 136 -4.83 -12.98 -0.22
N PRO A 137 -3.68 -13.28 0.42
CA PRO A 137 -3.68 -13.93 1.73
C PRO A 137 -4.34 -13.07 2.79
N LEU A 138 -4.25 -11.72 2.72
CA LEU A 138 -4.96 -10.82 3.62
C LEU A 138 -6.48 -11.03 3.59
N ALA A 139 -7.08 -11.00 2.39
CA ALA A 139 -8.53 -11.10 2.24
C ALA A 139 -9.03 -12.53 2.45
N VAL A 140 -8.37 -13.51 1.81
CA VAL A 140 -8.78 -14.92 1.84
C VAL A 140 -8.72 -15.47 3.26
N SER A 141 -7.66 -15.18 4.03
CA SER A 141 -7.54 -15.68 5.40
C SER A 141 -8.68 -15.19 6.29
N MET A 142 -9.03 -13.91 6.21
CA MET A 142 -10.11 -13.35 7.01
C MET A 142 -11.48 -13.87 6.58
N ILE A 143 -11.78 -13.90 5.28
CA ILE A 143 -13.06 -14.43 4.78
C ILE A 143 -13.25 -15.88 5.21
N ILE A 144 -12.23 -16.72 5.06
CA ILE A 144 -12.31 -18.12 5.47
C ILE A 144 -12.45 -18.26 6.98
N SER A 145 -11.78 -17.43 7.78
CA SER A 145 -11.88 -17.48 9.25
C SER A 145 -13.29 -17.23 9.79
N MET A 146 -14.15 -16.56 9.01
CA MET A 146 -15.56 -16.31 9.38
C MET A 146 -16.43 -17.57 9.32
N TYR A 147 -15.94 -18.66 8.71
CA TYR A 147 -16.64 -19.94 8.63
C TYR A 147 -15.96 -20.99 9.52
N PRO A 148 -16.73 -21.81 10.25
CA PRO A 148 -16.18 -22.83 11.16
C PRO A 148 -15.70 -24.10 10.41
N ILE A 149 -15.02 -23.94 9.27
CA ILE A 149 -14.63 -25.05 8.38
C ILE A 149 -13.40 -25.79 8.94
N PHE A 150 -12.47 -25.09 9.60
CA PHE A 150 -11.19 -25.63 10.06
C PHE A 150 -11.09 -25.77 11.60
N GLY A 151 -12.23 -25.70 12.29
CA GLY A 151 -12.28 -25.64 13.76
C GLY A 151 -11.58 -24.40 14.35
N THR A 152 -11.48 -24.35 15.68
CA THR A 152 -10.94 -23.17 16.40
C THR A 152 -9.48 -22.91 16.08
N HIS A 153 -8.65 -23.96 16.07
CA HIS A 153 -7.22 -23.81 15.78
C HIS A 153 -6.96 -23.27 14.37
N GLY A 154 -7.72 -23.74 13.37
CA GLY A 154 -7.62 -23.22 12.01
C GLY A 154 -8.02 -21.74 11.90
N GLN A 155 -9.06 -21.32 12.63
CA GLN A 155 -9.46 -19.92 12.69
C GLN A 155 -8.38 -19.03 13.33
N GLU A 156 -7.71 -19.50 14.38
CA GLU A 156 -6.58 -18.80 14.99
C GLU A 156 -5.42 -18.64 14.01
N VAL A 157 -5.04 -19.71 13.30
CA VAL A 157 -3.98 -19.66 12.28
C VAL A 157 -4.34 -18.68 11.16
N LEU A 158 -5.59 -18.71 10.66
CA LEU A 158 -6.06 -17.78 9.63
C LEU A 158 -6.05 -16.33 10.11
N LEU A 159 -6.43 -16.08 11.36
CA LEU A 159 -6.35 -14.74 11.96
C LEU A 159 -4.90 -14.25 12.05
N VAL A 160 -3.96 -15.13 12.42
CA VAL A 160 -2.53 -14.81 12.45
C VAL A 160 -2.01 -14.51 11.03
N VAL A 161 -2.41 -15.30 10.03
CA VAL A 161 -2.06 -15.03 8.62
C VAL A 161 -2.60 -13.67 8.16
N HIS A 162 -3.84 -13.33 8.53
CA HIS A 162 -4.42 -12.02 8.25
C HIS A 162 -3.59 -10.89 8.86
N GLN A 163 -3.22 -10.99 10.14
CA GLN A 163 -2.44 -9.99 10.86
C GLN A 163 -1.06 -9.76 10.25
N TYR A 164 -0.31 -10.83 9.97
CA TYR A 164 1.03 -10.70 9.39
C TYR A 164 0.98 -10.25 7.92
N SER A 165 -0.04 -10.67 7.16
CA SER A 165 -0.27 -10.16 5.80
C SER A 165 -0.59 -8.66 5.82
N ALA A 166 -1.41 -8.20 6.77
CA ALA A 166 -1.72 -6.79 6.95
C ALA A 166 -0.47 -5.98 7.29
N LEU A 167 0.37 -6.47 8.19
CA LEU A 167 1.63 -5.82 8.55
C LEU A 167 2.57 -5.71 7.35
N ALA A 168 2.76 -6.81 6.61
CA ALA A 168 3.56 -6.81 5.38
C ALA A 168 3.01 -5.81 4.35
N LEU A 169 1.70 -5.78 4.16
CA LEU A 169 1.05 -4.85 3.24
C LEU A 169 1.25 -3.38 3.65
N VAL A 170 1.20 -3.06 4.94
CA VAL A 170 1.49 -1.71 5.46
C VAL A 170 2.92 -1.28 5.12
N VAL A 171 3.90 -2.15 5.36
CA VAL A 171 5.30 -1.87 5.00
C VAL A 171 5.44 -1.63 3.50
N VAL A 172 4.86 -2.50 2.68
CA VAL A 172 4.88 -2.36 1.22
C VAL A 172 4.17 -1.10 0.75
N ALA A 173 3.03 -0.73 1.36
CA ALA A 173 2.27 0.48 1.01
C ALA A 173 3.07 1.75 1.32
N ILE A 174 3.74 1.82 2.48
CA ILE A 174 4.61 2.95 2.84
C ILE A 174 5.74 3.08 1.81
N LEU A 175 6.41 1.97 1.48
CA LEU A 175 7.48 1.96 0.47
C LEU A 175 6.94 2.36 -0.91
N HIS A 176 5.77 1.87 -1.30
CA HIS A 176 5.15 2.19 -2.59
C HIS A 176 4.86 3.68 -2.71
N VAL A 177 4.20 4.27 -1.72
CA VAL A 177 3.88 5.71 -1.71
C VAL A 177 5.17 6.53 -1.75
N TYR A 178 6.18 6.18 -0.95
CA TYR A 178 7.48 6.85 -0.98
C TYR A 178 8.14 6.83 -2.37
N LEU A 179 8.16 5.67 -3.03
CA LEU A 179 8.77 5.51 -4.35
C LEU A 179 7.98 6.24 -5.45
N VAL A 180 6.65 6.24 -5.38
CA VAL A 180 5.78 7.02 -6.26
C VAL A 180 6.09 8.52 -6.14
N MET A 181 6.18 9.03 -4.91
CA MET A 181 6.55 10.43 -4.66
C MET A 181 7.93 10.75 -5.22
N ARG A 182 8.93 9.90 -4.96
CA ARG A 182 10.31 10.09 -5.44
C ARG A 182 10.39 10.11 -6.97
N LEU A 183 9.63 9.27 -7.67
CA LEU A 183 9.56 9.27 -9.14
C LEU A 183 8.99 10.56 -9.69
N LYS A 184 7.92 11.07 -9.07
CA LYS A 184 7.30 12.31 -9.50
C LYS A 184 8.25 13.49 -9.35
N PHE A 185 8.92 13.62 -8.20
CA PHE A 185 9.93 14.67 -7.97
C PHE A 185 11.16 14.59 -8.90
N LYS A 186 11.47 13.45 -9.50
CA LYS A 186 12.56 13.33 -10.49
C LYS A 186 12.14 13.79 -11.89
N THR A 187 10.84 13.83 -12.16
CA THR A 187 10.28 14.11 -13.49
C THR A 187 9.86 15.58 -13.64
N ASP A 188 9.70 16.30 -12.52
CA ASP A 188 9.46 17.74 -12.44
C ASP A 188 10.78 18.51 -12.29
#